data_AF-A0A0P9Y9G9-F1
#
_entry.id   AF-A0A0P9Y9G9-F1
#
_cell.length_a   1.000
_cell.length_b   1.000
_cell.length_c   1.000
_cell.angle_alpha   90.00
_cell.angle_beta   90.00
_cell.angle_gamma   90.00
#
_symmetry.space_group_name_H-M   'P 1'
#
loop_
_entity.id
_entity.type
_entity.pdbx_description
1 polymer ?
#
loop_
_entity_poly.entity_id
_entity_poly.type
_entity_poly.pdbx_seq_one_letter_code
_entity_poly.pdbx_strand_id
1 'polypeptide(L)'
;MRDAGSRVQAFVAFMADGKGRPGATMLDLGDGWMRATRVIKGEAALIDFQCDSDGKVVDARHPGRFPVLPQGNEREAFKTVLQELKFRGAETLSKVPVYYVNRNTRGYVIPTHGYVVAGHPNRGRKSGAVLYGVGGDPKRGPVALDEKLLGHLVGRSDSKTSSKLSAPVKAAISALAGASFATREDFYDAYCAVRGDAVDPLERHNEISSIYRLLPLSTMEMWPKKADDYRVARPAAPERDLRAFENLPKDIGRKAQLKKVSNVDSIDLLEAKRQFTLHQLYQDEMLGRNGTGVPSADFKPKVDAQRRDQLVASTPKFQRLPPHTTDKVGNCNTGASSLLQRAVDTYTEKNNLPPEKVTAASIFGIGSSHRLAIWDPLDGSSSNKSSKDR
;
A
#
# COMPACT_ATOMS: atom_id res chain seq x y z
N MET A 1 -10.32 46.92 -29.71
CA MET A 1 -9.79 45.93 -28.74
C MET A 1 -9.39 46.67 -27.46
N ARG A 2 -9.91 46.30 -26.28
CA ARG A 2 -9.42 46.88 -25.01
C ARG A 2 -7.94 46.54 -24.83
N ASP A 3 -7.14 47.49 -24.36
CA ASP A 3 -5.72 47.26 -24.03
C ASP A 3 -5.59 46.28 -22.85
N ALA A 4 -4.39 45.74 -22.64
CA ALA A 4 -4.14 44.72 -21.62
C ALA A 4 -4.43 45.22 -20.19
N GLY A 5 -4.14 46.48 -19.88
CA GLY A 5 -4.41 47.08 -18.57
C GLY A 5 -5.90 47.18 -18.27
N SER A 6 -6.68 47.65 -19.26
CA SER A 6 -8.15 47.71 -19.18
C SER A 6 -8.81 46.34 -19.00
N ARG A 7 -8.22 45.27 -19.54
CA ARG A 7 -8.72 43.89 -19.36
C ARG A 7 -8.41 43.36 -17.95
N VAL A 8 -7.22 43.64 -17.43
CA VAL A 8 -6.82 43.24 -16.08
C VAL A 8 -7.70 43.94 -15.04
N GLN A 9 -7.92 45.25 -15.17
CA GLN A 9 -8.82 45.99 -14.26
C GLN A 9 -10.26 45.47 -14.31
N ALA A 10 -10.78 45.17 -15.51
CA ALA A 10 -12.11 44.58 -15.65
C ALA A 10 -12.22 43.18 -15.02
N PHE A 11 -11.17 42.36 -15.12
CA PHE A 11 -11.10 41.06 -14.47
C PHE A 11 -11.05 41.18 -12.94
N VAL A 12 -10.22 42.08 -12.41
CA VAL A 12 -10.09 42.35 -10.97
C VAL A 12 -11.43 42.84 -10.41
N ALA A 13 -12.08 43.81 -11.07
CA ALA A 13 -13.38 44.32 -10.66
C ALA A 13 -14.47 43.23 -10.73
N PHE A 14 -14.44 42.41 -11.79
CA PHE A 14 -15.32 41.24 -11.87
C PHE A 14 -15.09 40.29 -10.70
N MET A 15 -13.86 39.98 -10.34
CA MET A 15 -13.56 39.10 -9.20
C MET A 15 -14.07 39.71 -7.87
N ALA A 16 -13.86 41.01 -7.65
CA ALA A 16 -14.27 41.75 -6.45
C ALA A 16 -15.80 41.82 -6.27
N ASP A 17 -16.58 41.91 -7.36
CA ASP A 17 -18.06 41.92 -7.34
C ASP A 17 -18.70 40.54 -7.06
N GLY A 18 -17.93 39.62 -6.47
CA GLY A 18 -18.31 38.22 -6.25
C GLY A 18 -19.25 38.00 -5.06
N LYS A 19 -19.38 38.99 -4.18
CA LYS A 19 -20.07 38.84 -2.91
C LYS A 19 -21.53 38.39 -3.13
N GLY A 20 -21.89 37.24 -2.55
CA GLY A 20 -23.24 36.67 -2.63
C GLY A 20 -23.56 35.89 -3.92
N ARG A 21 -22.64 35.80 -4.89
CA ARG A 21 -22.85 35.01 -6.10
C ARG A 21 -22.57 33.51 -5.83
N PRO A 22 -23.35 32.58 -6.43
CA PRO A 22 -23.06 31.15 -6.35
C PRO A 22 -21.65 30.83 -6.83
N GLY A 23 -20.89 30.04 -6.06
CA GLY A 23 -19.52 29.66 -6.41
C GLY A 23 -18.48 30.76 -6.19
N ALA A 24 -18.85 31.91 -5.61
CA ALA A 24 -17.92 32.95 -5.21
C ALA A 24 -17.76 33.01 -3.68
N THR A 25 -16.52 33.13 -3.21
CA THR A 25 -16.22 33.38 -1.80
C THR A 25 -15.28 34.57 -1.66
N MET A 26 -15.44 35.25 -0.53
CA MET A 26 -14.65 36.40 -0.12
C MET A 26 -14.06 36.08 1.25
N LEU A 27 -12.76 36.29 1.41
CA LEU A 27 -12.06 36.10 2.67
C LEU A 27 -11.25 37.35 2.98
N ASP A 28 -11.52 37.97 4.13
CA ASP A 28 -10.67 39.01 4.68
C ASP A 28 -9.31 38.41 5.08
N LEU A 29 -8.22 39.03 4.63
CA LEU A 29 -6.85 38.61 4.90
C LEU A 29 -6.18 39.46 5.99
N GLY A 30 -6.85 40.50 6.49
CA GLY A 30 -6.26 41.55 7.32
C GLY A 30 -5.58 42.64 6.49
N ASP A 31 -5.24 43.76 7.16
CA ASP A 31 -4.55 44.91 6.57
C ASP A 31 -5.24 45.50 5.31
N GLY A 32 -6.56 45.34 5.23
CA GLY A 32 -7.38 45.81 4.10
C GLY A 32 -7.36 44.91 2.85
N TRP A 33 -6.69 43.76 2.90
CA TRP A 33 -6.65 42.80 1.80
C TRP A 33 -7.82 41.81 1.85
N MET A 34 -8.38 41.53 0.67
CA MET A 34 -9.44 40.56 0.47
C MET A 34 -9.02 39.51 -0.56
N ARG A 35 -9.30 38.24 -0.30
CA ARG A 35 -9.20 37.15 -1.28
C ARG A 35 -10.56 36.85 -1.87
N ALA A 36 -10.68 37.05 -3.19
CA ALA A 36 -11.80 36.55 -3.96
C ALA A 36 -11.46 35.19 -4.58
N THR A 37 -12.33 34.21 -4.39
CA THR A 37 -12.34 32.97 -5.18
C THR A 37 -13.64 32.92 -5.97
N ARG A 38 -13.57 32.63 -7.28
CA ARG A 38 -14.75 32.40 -8.12
C ARG A 38 -14.61 31.10 -8.89
N VAL A 39 -15.68 30.30 -8.90
CA VAL A 39 -15.78 29.08 -9.70
C VAL A 39 -16.70 29.32 -10.88
N ILE A 40 -16.18 29.13 -12.09
CA ILE A 40 -16.92 29.30 -13.34
C ILE A 40 -16.70 28.04 -14.17
N LYS A 41 -17.79 27.33 -14.50
CA LYS A 41 -17.75 26.10 -15.30
C LYS A 41 -16.77 25.02 -14.78
N GLY A 42 -16.60 24.93 -13.46
CA GLY A 42 -15.72 23.95 -12.81
C GLY A 42 -14.27 24.41 -12.65
N GLU A 43 -13.90 25.56 -13.20
CA GLU A 43 -12.57 26.16 -13.02
C GLU A 43 -12.62 27.24 -11.94
N ALA A 44 -11.60 27.28 -11.08
CA ALA A 44 -11.50 28.25 -9.99
C ALA A 44 -10.44 29.32 -10.31
N ALA A 45 -10.83 30.59 -10.23
CA ALA A 45 -9.95 31.74 -10.29
C ALA A 45 -9.82 32.37 -8.90
N LEU A 46 -8.63 32.88 -8.57
CA LEU A 46 -8.35 33.54 -7.29
C LEU A 46 -7.58 34.84 -7.51
N ILE A 47 -7.89 35.86 -6.70
CA ILE A 47 -7.12 37.11 -6.65
C ILE A 47 -7.16 37.70 -5.25
N ASP A 48 -6.04 38.28 -4.82
CA ASP A 48 -5.98 39.12 -3.61
C ASP A 48 -6.08 40.57 -4.07
N PHE A 49 -6.96 41.36 -3.46
CA PHE A 49 -7.16 42.76 -3.82
C PHE A 49 -7.45 43.62 -2.59
N GLN A 50 -7.21 44.92 -2.71
CA GLN A 50 -7.50 45.93 -1.69
C GLN A 50 -8.47 46.96 -2.26
N CYS A 51 -9.43 47.39 -1.44
CA CYS A 51 -10.35 48.48 -1.77
C CYS A 51 -10.07 49.72 -0.94
N ASP A 52 -10.39 50.89 -1.48
CA ASP A 52 -10.54 52.12 -0.70
C ASP A 52 -11.86 52.13 0.10
N SER A 53 -12.09 53.22 0.84
CA SER A 53 -13.30 53.44 1.66
C SER A 53 -14.59 53.44 0.84
N ASP A 54 -14.51 53.74 -0.45
CA ASP A 54 -15.65 53.77 -1.37
C ASP A 54 -15.89 52.41 -2.05
N GLY A 55 -15.10 51.39 -1.68
CA GLY A 55 -15.22 50.03 -2.19
C GLY A 55 -14.57 49.80 -3.56
N LYS A 56 -13.83 50.79 -4.09
CA LYS A 56 -13.15 50.67 -5.37
C LYS A 56 -11.80 49.97 -5.19
N VAL A 57 -11.49 49.03 -6.10
CA VAL A 57 -10.22 48.31 -6.05
C VAL A 57 -9.06 49.25 -6.35
N VAL A 58 -8.13 49.37 -5.41
CA VAL A 58 -6.93 50.23 -5.49
C VAL A 58 -5.64 49.44 -5.74
N ASP A 59 -5.62 48.16 -5.35
CA ASP A 59 -4.48 47.28 -5.59
C ASP A 59 -4.95 45.83 -5.77
N ALA A 60 -4.17 45.03 -6.52
CA ALA A 60 -4.42 43.62 -6.74
C ALA A 60 -3.12 42.85 -6.98
N ARG A 61 -3.05 41.64 -6.44
CA ARG A 61 -1.88 40.75 -6.56
C ARG A 61 -2.27 39.30 -6.78
N HIS A 62 -1.31 38.55 -7.30
CA HIS A 62 -1.45 37.11 -7.36
C HIS A 62 -1.51 36.53 -5.92
N PRO A 63 -2.47 35.64 -5.62
CA PRO A 63 -2.58 35.04 -4.30
C PRO A 63 -1.32 34.28 -3.89
N GLY A 64 -0.88 34.47 -2.65
CA GLY A 64 0.20 33.69 -2.02
C GLY A 64 -0.26 32.30 -1.53
N ARG A 65 0.51 31.68 -0.61
CA ARG A 65 0.07 30.45 0.10
C ARG A 65 -1.22 30.70 0.90
N PHE A 66 -1.86 29.65 1.42
CA PHE A 66 -3.05 29.77 2.28
C PHE A 66 -2.82 30.81 3.38
N PRO A 67 -3.72 31.79 3.54
CA PRO A 67 -3.54 32.86 4.50
C PRO A 67 -3.68 32.33 5.94
N VAL A 68 -3.06 33.03 6.88
CA VAL A 68 -3.32 32.81 8.31
C VAL A 68 -4.79 33.17 8.55
N LEU A 69 -5.52 32.29 9.24
CA LEU A 69 -6.94 32.52 9.51
C LEU A 69 -7.09 33.80 10.36
N PRO A 70 -7.91 34.78 9.94
CA PRO A 70 -8.17 35.95 10.76
C PRO A 70 -8.91 35.54 12.03
N GLN A 71 -8.45 36.05 13.17
CA GLN A 71 -9.06 35.80 14.47
C GLN A 71 -10.52 36.32 14.48
N GLY A 72 -11.48 35.47 14.84
CA GLY A 72 -12.91 35.78 14.86
C GLY A 72 -13.67 35.52 13.54
N ASN A 73 -12.97 35.24 12.43
CA ASN A 73 -13.58 34.91 11.13
C ASN A 73 -13.30 33.46 10.69
N GLU A 74 -12.99 32.56 11.63
CA GLU A 74 -12.51 31.21 11.35
C GLU A 74 -13.51 30.39 10.52
N ARG A 75 -14.82 30.61 10.73
CA ARG A 75 -15.89 29.88 10.02
C ARG A 75 -16.04 30.32 8.57
N GLU A 76 -15.84 31.59 8.27
CA GLU A 76 -15.89 32.13 6.90
C GLU A 76 -14.61 31.75 6.15
N ALA A 77 -13.48 31.85 6.84
CA ALA A 77 -12.19 31.39 6.36
C ALA A 77 -12.20 29.89 6.04
N PHE A 78 -12.85 29.06 6.87
CA PHE A 78 -12.97 27.63 6.62
C PHE A 78 -13.67 27.33 5.28
N LYS A 79 -14.76 28.03 4.94
CA LYS A 79 -15.49 27.79 3.67
C LYS A 79 -14.62 28.15 2.46
N THR A 80 -13.95 29.30 2.51
CA THR A 80 -13.06 29.74 1.43
C THR A 80 -11.87 28.79 1.28
N VAL A 81 -11.19 28.44 2.38
CA VAL A 81 -10.07 27.49 2.37
C VAL A 81 -10.50 26.11 1.86
N LEU A 82 -11.66 25.60 2.29
CA LEU A 82 -12.19 24.31 1.81
C LEU A 82 -12.47 24.35 0.31
N GLN A 83 -13.01 25.46 -0.20
CA GLN A 83 -13.26 25.63 -1.63
C GLN A 83 -11.95 25.70 -2.42
N GLU A 84 -10.98 26.48 -1.97
CA GLU A 84 -9.64 26.53 -2.56
C GLU A 84 -8.95 25.16 -2.55
N LEU A 85 -9.05 24.40 -1.45
CA LEU A 85 -8.53 23.03 -1.34
C LEU A 85 -9.18 22.06 -2.33
N LYS A 86 -10.48 22.19 -2.61
CA LYS A 86 -11.16 21.32 -3.59
C LYS A 86 -10.61 21.46 -5.00
N PHE A 87 -10.22 22.68 -5.40
CA PHE A 87 -9.78 22.95 -6.77
C PHE A 87 -8.26 22.97 -6.93
N ARG A 88 -7.52 23.45 -5.91
CA ARG A 88 -6.08 23.65 -5.95
C ARG A 88 -5.33 22.95 -4.83
N GLY A 89 -6.03 22.18 -3.98
CA GLY A 89 -5.42 21.43 -2.88
C GLY A 89 -4.32 20.50 -3.38
N ALA A 90 -4.54 19.80 -4.49
CA ALA A 90 -3.55 18.90 -5.07
C ALA A 90 -2.23 19.61 -5.42
N GLU A 91 -2.29 20.83 -5.94
CA GLU A 91 -1.11 21.63 -6.33
C GLU A 91 -0.41 22.29 -5.14
N THR A 92 -1.16 22.53 -4.06
CA THR A 92 -0.69 23.28 -2.88
C THR A 92 -0.21 22.36 -1.75
N LEU A 93 -0.56 21.08 -1.78
CA LEU A 93 -0.03 20.08 -0.85
C LEU A 93 1.47 19.88 -1.08
N SER A 94 2.23 19.89 0.02
CA SER A 94 3.66 19.59 -0.04
C SER A 94 3.86 18.20 -0.62
N LYS A 95 4.69 18.08 -1.67
CA LYS A 95 5.05 16.78 -2.24
C LYS A 95 5.69 15.90 -1.17
N VAL A 96 5.07 14.75 -0.93
CA VAL A 96 5.60 13.74 -0.01
C VAL A 96 6.64 12.91 -0.76
N PRO A 97 7.92 12.93 -0.35
CA PRO A 97 8.95 12.19 -1.07
C PRO A 97 8.75 10.68 -0.90
N VAL A 98 9.06 9.94 -1.96
CA VAL A 98 9.02 8.48 -2.01
C VAL A 98 10.43 7.92 -1.94
N TYR A 99 10.61 6.92 -1.09
CA TYR A 99 11.87 6.20 -0.92
C TYR A 99 11.66 4.70 -1.10
N TYR A 100 12.48 4.07 -1.91
CA TYR A 100 12.68 2.63 -1.85
C TYR A 100 13.70 2.32 -0.75
N VAL A 101 13.34 1.41 0.15
CA VAL A 101 14.16 1.01 1.29
C VAL A 101 14.47 -0.47 1.15
N ASN A 102 15.77 -0.80 1.20
CA ASN A 102 16.24 -2.17 1.24
C ASN A 102 17.03 -2.41 2.52
N ARG A 103 16.70 -3.47 3.26
CA ARG A 103 17.28 -3.75 4.56
C ARG A 103 17.83 -5.17 4.64
N ASN A 104 18.97 -5.30 5.30
CA ASN A 104 19.51 -6.60 5.68
C ASN A 104 18.80 -7.11 6.95
N THR A 105 18.09 -8.22 6.82
CA THR A 105 17.49 -8.93 7.97
C THR A 105 18.56 -9.82 8.61
N ARG A 106 18.60 -9.88 9.95
CA ARG A 106 19.61 -10.64 10.73
C ARG A 106 19.89 -12.02 10.12
N GLY A 107 21.17 -12.31 9.81
CA GLY A 107 21.65 -13.63 9.41
C GLY A 107 22.04 -13.80 7.93
N TYR A 108 21.86 -12.79 7.08
CA TYR A 108 22.22 -12.87 5.67
C TYR A 108 23.30 -11.85 5.27
N VAL A 109 24.19 -12.23 4.35
CA VAL A 109 25.16 -11.31 3.74
C VAL A 109 24.46 -10.40 2.72
N ILE A 110 23.29 -10.82 2.20
CA ILE A 110 22.56 -10.14 1.13
C ILE A 110 21.15 -9.73 1.61
N PRO A 111 20.73 -8.46 1.45
CA PRO A 111 19.45 -7.96 1.90
C PRO A 111 18.29 -8.40 0.98
N THR A 112 17.39 -9.22 1.54
CA THR A 112 16.21 -9.77 0.85
C THR A 112 14.90 -9.05 1.20
N HIS A 113 14.98 -7.96 1.98
CA HIS A 113 13.81 -7.27 2.51
C HIS A 113 13.70 -5.84 1.96
N GLY A 114 12.82 -5.68 0.97
CA GLY A 114 12.51 -4.41 0.34
C GLY A 114 11.10 -3.91 0.64
N TYR A 115 10.97 -2.60 0.76
CA TYR A 115 9.69 -1.91 0.91
C TYR A 115 9.83 -0.46 0.41
N VAL A 116 8.71 0.19 0.15
CA VAL A 116 8.65 1.61 -0.24
C VAL A 116 8.04 2.40 0.90
N VAL A 117 8.51 3.63 1.11
CA VAL A 117 7.94 4.56 2.09
C VAL A 117 7.65 5.89 1.41
N ALA A 118 6.42 6.37 1.56
CA ALA A 118 6.08 7.76 1.27
C ALA A 118 6.21 8.54 2.58
N GLY A 119 7.15 9.48 2.66
CA GLY A 119 7.40 10.25 3.86
C GLY A 119 8.80 10.81 3.93
N HIS A 120 9.02 11.71 4.87
CA HIS A 120 10.34 12.28 5.12
C HIS A 120 11.11 11.42 6.14
N PRO A 121 12.34 10.94 5.80
CA PRO A 121 13.14 10.19 6.75
C PRO A 121 13.52 11.07 7.95
N ASN A 122 13.78 10.46 9.11
CA ASN A 122 14.21 11.16 10.34
C ASN A 122 13.26 12.23 10.88
N ARG A 123 11.98 12.19 10.54
CA ARG A 123 10.97 13.10 11.11
C ARG A 123 10.25 12.53 12.33
N GLY A 124 10.64 11.34 12.79
CA GLY A 124 10.03 10.68 13.93
C GLY A 124 8.56 10.30 13.71
N ARG A 125 7.93 9.84 14.78
CA ARG A 125 6.64 9.09 14.76
C ARG A 125 5.40 9.90 14.38
N LYS A 126 5.51 11.23 14.30
CA LYS A 126 4.43 12.14 13.89
C LYS A 126 4.60 12.63 12.45
N SER A 127 5.53 12.02 11.71
CA SER A 127 5.87 12.43 10.34
C SER A 127 4.77 12.16 9.31
N GLY A 128 3.84 11.25 9.62
CA GLY A 128 2.83 10.78 8.66
C GLY A 128 3.40 9.87 7.58
N ALA A 129 4.59 9.28 7.79
CA ALA A 129 5.16 8.34 6.83
C ALA A 129 4.29 7.09 6.67
N VAL A 130 4.16 6.60 5.44
CA VAL A 130 3.34 5.43 5.11
C VAL A 130 4.21 4.39 4.40
N LEU A 131 4.18 3.16 4.90
CA LEU A 131 4.89 2.02 4.30
C LEU A 131 4.01 1.29 3.29
N TYR A 132 4.63 0.97 2.15
CA TYR A 132 4.11 0.17 1.06
C TYR A 132 5.06 -1.01 0.83
N GLY A 133 4.69 -2.17 1.34
CA GLY A 133 5.44 -3.41 1.17
C GLY A 133 4.53 -4.50 0.64
N VAL A 134 5.09 -5.45 -0.11
CA VAL A 134 4.41 -6.68 -0.54
C VAL A 134 5.33 -7.82 -0.18
N GLY A 135 4.81 -8.88 0.45
CA GLY A 135 5.63 -10.02 0.81
C GLY A 135 4.84 -11.20 1.32
N GLY A 136 5.54 -12.29 1.68
CA GLY A 136 4.93 -13.57 2.03
C GLY A 136 3.94 -13.48 3.18
N ASP A 137 2.69 -13.86 2.92
CA ASP A 137 1.59 -13.91 3.86
C ASP A 137 1.38 -15.35 4.34
N PRO A 138 1.72 -15.67 5.59
CA PRO A 138 1.60 -17.03 6.11
C PRO A 138 0.14 -17.48 6.27
N LYS A 139 -0.82 -16.55 6.32
CA LYS A 139 -2.24 -16.84 6.50
C LYS A 139 -2.95 -17.26 5.22
N ARG A 140 -2.26 -17.23 4.08
CA ARG A 140 -2.79 -17.64 2.79
C ARG A 140 -1.89 -18.65 2.10
N GLY A 141 -2.46 -19.36 1.15
CA GLY A 141 -1.79 -20.38 0.33
C GLY A 141 -2.10 -21.83 0.74
N PRO A 142 -1.69 -22.78 -0.11
CA PRO A 142 -2.03 -24.20 0.03
C PRO A 142 -1.19 -24.90 1.10
N VAL A 143 -1.72 -25.99 1.66
CA VAL A 143 -1.01 -26.91 2.56
C VAL A 143 -0.98 -28.29 1.92
N ALA A 144 0.22 -28.81 1.63
CA ALA A 144 0.39 -30.20 1.20
C ALA A 144 1.21 -30.94 2.26
N LEU A 145 0.60 -31.91 2.95
CA LEU A 145 1.25 -32.73 3.98
C LEU A 145 2.00 -33.90 3.34
N ASP A 146 2.97 -33.57 2.49
CA ASP A 146 3.88 -34.55 1.90
C ASP A 146 4.87 -35.10 2.94
N GLU A 147 5.59 -36.18 2.59
CA GLU A 147 6.56 -36.83 3.49
C GLU A 147 7.62 -35.86 4.02
N LYS A 148 8.01 -34.87 3.20
CA LYS A 148 9.04 -33.89 3.56
C LYS A 148 8.53 -32.93 4.63
N LEU A 149 7.33 -32.39 4.46
CA LEU A 149 6.70 -31.49 5.42
C LEU A 149 6.32 -32.23 6.70
N LEU A 150 5.78 -33.45 6.60
CA LEU A 150 5.48 -34.30 7.76
C LEU A 150 6.74 -34.57 8.58
N GLY A 151 7.84 -34.96 7.92
CA GLY A 151 9.13 -35.15 8.60
C GLY A 151 9.63 -33.89 9.31
N HIS A 152 9.28 -32.69 8.82
CA HIS A 152 9.61 -31.42 9.46
C HIS A 152 8.69 -31.07 10.65
N LEU A 153 7.38 -31.30 10.52
CA LEU A 153 6.38 -30.92 11.52
C LEU A 153 6.29 -31.91 12.68
N VAL A 154 6.36 -33.21 12.39
CA VAL A 154 6.20 -34.30 13.36
C VAL A 154 7.56 -34.77 13.89
N GLY A 155 8.60 -34.66 13.06
CA GLY A 155 9.91 -35.27 13.26
C GLY A 155 10.00 -36.65 12.60
N ARG A 156 11.23 -37.09 12.29
CA ARG A 156 11.48 -38.50 11.92
C ARG A 156 11.78 -39.29 13.19
N SER A 157 11.38 -40.57 13.21
CA SER A 157 11.64 -41.51 14.30
C SER A 157 13.11 -41.52 14.76
N ASP A 158 14.03 -41.24 13.84
CA ASP A 158 15.48 -41.31 14.06
C ASP A 158 16.19 -39.94 14.18
N SER A 159 15.46 -38.81 14.18
CA SER A 159 16.09 -37.48 14.20
C SER A 159 16.23 -36.93 15.62
N LYS A 160 17.45 -36.53 16.01
CA LYS A 160 17.74 -35.80 17.26
C LYS A 160 17.12 -34.40 17.34
N THR A 161 16.50 -33.92 16.26
CA THR A 161 15.75 -32.67 16.21
C THR A 161 14.34 -32.87 16.75
N SER A 162 14.12 -32.47 18.00
CA SER A 162 12.76 -32.39 18.56
C SER A 162 11.95 -31.38 17.75
N SER A 163 10.87 -31.83 17.09
CA SER A 163 9.93 -30.88 16.49
C SER A 163 9.27 -30.08 17.62
N LYS A 164 9.08 -28.77 17.41
CA LYS A 164 8.56 -27.84 18.43
C LYS A 164 7.09 -28.04 18.79
N LEU A 165 6.36 -28.88 18.05
CA LEU A 165 4.93 -29.13 18.26
C LEU A 165 4.70 -30.19 19.34
N SER A 166 3.60 -30.05 20.10
CA SER A 166 3.20 -30.98 21.16
C SER A 166 2.72 -32.31 20.59
N ALA A 167 2.73 -33.39 21.40
CA ALA A 167 2.31 -34.72 20.95
C ALA A 167 0.87 -34.77 20.38
N PRO A 168 -0.14 -34.09 20.96
CA PRO A 168 -1.49 -34.05 20.38
C PRO A 168 -1.53 -33.39 18.99
N VAL A 169 -0.78 -32.29 18.80
CA VAL A 169 -0.69 -31.60 17.52
C VAL A 169 -0.04 -32.50 16.47
N LYS A 170 1.04 -33.20 16.84
CA LYS A 170 1.71 -34.16 15.96
C LYS A 170 0.79 -35.29 15.53
N ALA A 171 0.03 -35.87 16.47
CA ALA A 171 -0.90 -36.94 16.18
C ALA A 171 -1.97 -36.50 15.18
N ALA A 172 -2.54 -35.30 15.37
CA ALA A 172 -3.52 -34.73 14.44
C ALA A 172 -2.93 -34.49 13.04
N ILE A 173 -1.71 -33.95 12.94
CA ILE A 173 -1.02 -33.76 11.66
C ILE A 173 -0.72 -35.10 10.98
N SER A 174 -0.27 -36.11 11.73
CA SER A 174 0.01 -37.45 11.21
C SER A 174 -1.24 -38.14 10.68
N ALA A 175 -2.39 -37.94 11.30
CA ALA A 175 -3.66 -38.49 10.81
C ALA A 175 -4.13 -37.84 9.49
N LEU A 176 -3.60 -36.67 9.13
CA LEU A 176 -3.82 -36.01 7.85
C LEU A 176 -2.69 -36.28 6.84
N ALA A 177 -1.81 -37.25 7.09
CA ALA A 177 -0.67 -37.53 6.22
C ALA A 177 -1.08 -37.82 4.78
N GLY A 178 -0.39 -37.21 3.81
CA GLY A 178 -0.68 -37.36 2.39
C GLY A 178 -1.81 -36.46 1.87
N ALA A 179 -2.55 -35.77 2.75
CA ALA A 179 -3.60 -34.85 2.33
C ALA A 179 -3.03 -33.54 1.75
N SER A 180 -3.77 -32.96 0.81
CA SER A 180 -3.48 -31.65 0.21
C SER A 180 -4.71 -30.76 0.28
N PHE A 181 -4.50 -29.50 0.66
CA PHE A 181 -5.50 -28.50 0.93
C PHE A 181 -5.20 -27.26 0.09
N ALA A 182 -6.20 -26.75 -0.63
CA ALA A 182 -6.04 -25.60 -1.51
C ALA A 182 -5.81 -24.30 -0.71
N THR A 183 -6.40 -24.20 0.49
CA THR A 183 -6.33 -23.02 1.36
C THR A 183 -5.89 -23.39 2.79
N ARG A 184 -5.58 -22.35 3.58
CA ARG A 184 -5.30 -22.50 5.01
C ARG A 184 -6.58 -22.88 5.77
N GLU A 185 -7.69 -22.31 5.35
CA GLU A 185 -9.02 -22.56 5.90
C GLU A 185 -9.45 -24.03 5.72
N ASP A 186 -9.24 -24.62 4.54
CA ASP A 186 -9.51 -26.06 4.31
C ASP A 186 -8.68 -26.95 5.26
N PHE A 187 -7.40 -26.60 5.44
CA PHE A 187 -6.53 -27.32 6.36
C PHE A 187 -6.98 -27.13 7.82
N TYR A 188 -7.42 -25.93 8.19
CA TYR A 188 -7.94 -25.66 9.53
C TYR A 188 -9.15 -26.55 9.85
N ASP A 189 -10.12 -26.65 8.93
CA ASP A 189 -11.31 -27.49 9.12
C ASP A 189 -10.93 -28.96 9.28
N ALA A 190 -10.06 -29.48 8.40
CA ALA A 190 -9.59 -30.85 8.47
C ALA A 190 -8.79 -31.12 9.76
N TYR A 191 -7.95 -30.17 10.19
CA TYR A 191 -7.22 -30.25 11.44
C TYR A 191 -8.18 -30.30 12.64
N CYS A 192 -9.19 -29.44 12.67
CA CYS A 192 -10.17 -29.41 13.77
C CYS A 192 -10.97 -30.71 13.85
N ALA A 193 -11.41 -31.25 12.71
CA ALA A 193 -12.15 -32.51 12.64
C ALA A 193 -11.36 -33.68 13.25
N VAL A 194 -10.04 -33.73 13.01
CA VAL A 194 -9.17 -34.77 13.57
C VAL A 194 -8.76 -34.47 15.02
N ARG A 195 -8.50 -33.20 15.34
CA ARG A 195 -8.02 -32.77 16.66
C ARG A 195 -9.12 -32.83 17.74
N GLY A 196 -10.38 -32.70 17.33
CA GLY A 196 -11.57 -32.75 18.18
C GLY A 196 -11.96 -31.42 18.82
N ASP A 197 -13.21 -31.36 19.30
CA ASP A 197 -13.83 -30.13 19.84
C ASP A 197 -13.52 -29.82 21.30
N ALA A 198 -12.84 -30.73 22.00
CA ALA A 198 -12.50 -30.55 23.41
C ALA A 198 -11.37 -29.53 23.67
N VAL A 199 -10.75 -28.97 22.62
CA VAL A 199 -9.64 -28.01 22.74
C VAL A 199 -10.16 -26.59 22.85
N ASP A 200 -9.67 -25.86 23.85
CA ASP A 200 -10.00 -24.45 24.04
C ASP A 200 -9.67 -23.62 22.76
N PRO A 201 -10.55 -22.68 22.34
CA PRO A 201 -10.34 -21.89 21.12
C PRO A 201 -9.02 -21.13 21.08
N LEU A 202 -8.51 -20.62 22.21
CA LEU A 202 -7.24 -19.89 22.25
C LEU A 202 -6.06 -20.85 22.10
N GLU A 203 -6.12 -22.03 22.73
CA GLU A 203 -5.12 -23.08 22.53
C GLU A 203 -5.09 -23.53 21.07
N ARG A 204 -6.25 -23.80 20.46
CA ARG A 204 -6.38 -24.15 19.04
C ARG A 204 -5.79 -23.07 18.13
N HIS A 205 -6.05 -21.81 18.42
CA HIS A 205 -5.46 -20.69 17.68
C HIS A 205 -3.93 -20.69 17.77
N ASN A 206 -3.37 -20.98 18.93
CA ASN A 206 -1.92 -21.07 19.16
C ASN A 206 -1.29 -22.27 18.44
N GLU A 207 -1.96 -23.43 18.44
CA GLU A 207 -1.56 -24.63 17.69
C GLU A 207 -1.47 -24.31 16.19
N ILE A 208 -2.57 -23.83 15.58
CA ILE A 208 -2.63 -23.47 14.15
C ILE A 208 -1.59 -22.42 13.78
N SER A 209 -1.48 -21.35 14.59
CA SER A 209 -0.48 -20.31 14.37
C SER A 209 0.95 -20.84 14.41
N SER A 210 1.21 -21.84 15.24
CA SER A 210 2.53 -22.49 15.32
C SER A 210 2.79 -23.38 14.10
N ILE A 211 1.78 -24.10 13.62
CA ILE A 211 1.87 -24.89 12.38
C ILE A 211 2.16 -23.96 11.20
N TYR A 212 1.37 -22.90 11.00
CA TYR A 212 1.54 -21.97 9.87
C TYR A 212 2.92 -21.30 9.81
N ARG A 213 3.57 -21.07 10.97
CA ARG A 213 4.94 -20.55 11.03
C ARG A 213 6.00 -21.54 10.55
N LEU A 214 5.70 -22.83 10.58
CA LEU A 214 6.59 -23.92 10.16
C LEU A 214 6.34 -24.36 8.72
N LEU A 215 5.27 -23.87 8.08
CA LEU A 215 4.99 -24.18 6.68
C LEU A 215 6.07 -23.60 5.76
N PRO A 216 6.38 -24.28 4.63
CA PRO A 216 7.40 -23.82 3.72
C PRO A 216 7.07 -22.43 3.17
N LEU A 217 8.06 -21.54 3.16
CA LEU A 217 7.90 -20.16 2.66
C LEU A 217 7.34 -20.12 1.23
N SER A 218 7.67 -21.10 0.39
CA SER A 218 7.18 -21.27 -0.99
C SER A 218 5.67 -21.49 -1.11
N THR A 219 4.99 -21.82 -0.02
CA THR A 219 3.53 -21.97 0.03
C THR A 219 2.83 -20.67 0.41
N MET A 220 3.56 -19.65 0.87
CA MET A 220 2.96 -18.37 1.26
C MET A 220 2.64 -17.57 0.01
N GLU A 221 1.44 -17.00 -0.05
CA GLU A 221 1.08 -16.04 -1.10
C GLU A 221 1.76 -14.69 -0.87
N MET A 222 1.90 -13.87 -1.91
CA MET A 222 2.50 -12.53 -1.80
C MET A 222 1.45 -11.43 -1.88
N TRP A 223 1.29 -10.70 -0.79
CA TRP A 223 0.28 -9.65 -0.70
C TRP A 223 0.76 -8.38 0.01
N PRO A 224 0.06 -7.25 -0.18
CA PRO A 224 0.36 -6.01 0.52
C PRO A 224 0.44 -6.20 2.04
N LYS A 225 1.50 -5.67 2.62
CA LYS A 225 1.70 -5.62 4.06
C LYS A 225 0.88 -4.48 4.66
N LYS A 226 0.31 -4.75 5.82
CA LYS A 226 -0.37 -3.75 6.66
C LYS A 226 0.55 -3.44 7.84
N ALA A 227 0.82 -2.17 8.06
CA ALA A 227 1.36 -1.71 9.33
C ALA A 227 0.22 -1.68 10.35
N ASP A 228 0.48 -2.21 11.53
CA ASP A 228 -0.49 -2.28 12.62
C ASP A 228 -0.41 -1.02 13.49
N ASP A 229 -1.19 -1.00 14.58
CA ASP A 229 -1.16 0.08 15.57
C ASP A 229 0.26 0.29 16.13
N TYR A 230 0.77 1.51 15.95
CA TYR A 230 2.09 1.94 16.41
C TYR A 230 2.24 1.93 17.94
N ARG A 231 1.16 1.81 18.71
CA ARG A 231 1.19 1.76 20.18
C ARG A 231 1.58 0.38 20.72
N VAL A 232 1.57 -0.66 19.88
CA VAL A 232 1.91 -2.02 20.30
C VAL A 232 3.40 -2.11 20.64
N ALA A 233 3.72 -2.69 21.81
CA ALA A 233 5.09 -2.84 22.31
C ALA A 233 5.94 -3.77 21.42
N ARG A 234 5.31 -4.80 20.84
CA ARG A 234 5.91 -5.73 19.87
C ARG A 234 5.15 -5.63 18.55
N PRO A 235 5.37 -4.56 17.77
CA PRO A 235 4.63 -4.35 16.54
C PRO A 235 5.02 -5.37 15.47
N ALA A 236 4.14 -5.58 14.49
CA ALA A 236 4.44 -6.42 13.33
C ALA A 236 5.64 -5.88 12.53
N ALA A 237 6.19 -6.73 11.66
CA ALA A 237 7.35 -6.39 10.84
C ALA A 237 7.21 -5.06 10.07
N PRO A 238 6.08 -4.77 9.39
CA PRO A 238 5.94 -3.53 8.61
C PRO A 238 6.02 -2.28 9.49
N GLU A 239 5.43 -2.30 10.69
CA GLU A 239 5.50 -1.18 11.63
C GLU A 239 6.92 -1.00 12.20
N ARG A 240 7.68 -2.09 12.41
CA ARG A 240 9.12 -1.97 12.77
C ARG A 240 9.94 -1.33 11.66
N ASP A 241 9.62 -1.63 10.40
CA ASP A 241 10.30 -1.08 9.24
C ASP A 241 10.00 0.40 9.04
N LEU A 242 8.76 0.82 9.31
CA LEU A 242 8.36 2.22 9.33
C LEU A 242 9.10 2.99 10.44
N ARG A 243 9.14 2.47 11.67
CA ARG A 243 9.89 3.09 12.77
C ARG A 243 11.39 3.23 12.49
N ALA A 244 11.96 2.27 11.76
CA ALA A 244 13.37 2.32 11.35
C ALA A 244 13.62 3.42 10.31
N PHE A 245 12.64 3.71 9.44
CA PHE A 245 12.70 4.83 8.51
C PHE A 245 12.54 6.18 9.23
N GLU A 246 11.64 6.25 10.22
CA GLU A 246 11.39 7.47 10.99
C GLU A 246 12.53 7.83 11.95
N ASN A 247 13.28 6.84 12.43
CA ASN A 247 14.43 7.00 13.32
C ASN A 247 15.60 6.19 12.78
N LEU A 248 16.25 6.75 11.76
CA LEU A 248 17.36 6.12 11.07
C LEU A 248 18.50 5.79 12.06
N PRO A 249 18.90 4.51 12.21
CA PRO A 249 20.02 4.15 13.08
C PRO A 249 21.30 4.86 12.64
N LYS A 250 22.11 5.33 13.60
CA LYS A 250 23.38 6.03 13.33
C LYS A 250 24.34 5.24 12.39
N ASP A 251 24.25 3.90 12.40
CA ASP A 251 25.10 2.99 11.60
C ASP A 251 24.43 2.46 10.31
N ILE A 252 23.46 3.19 9.74
CA ILE A 252 22.67 2.74 8.57
C ILE A 252 23.49 2.23 7.41
N GLY A 253 24.68 2.81 7.20
CA GLY A 253 25.58 2.47 6.09
C GLY A 253 25.90 0.98 5.96
N ARG A 254 25.66 0.17 7.00
CA ARG A 254 25.86 -1.29 6.96
C ARG A 254 24.59 -2.15 6.87
N LYS A 255 23.38 -1.60 7.07
CA LYS A 255 22.17 -2.44 7.27
C LYS A 255 20.92 -2.01 6.50
N ALA A 256 20.83 -0.78 6.03
CA ALA A 256 19.71 -0.33 5.20
C ALA A 256 20.19 0.65 4.14
N GLN A 257 19.59 0.61 2.95
CA GLN A 257 19.82 1.57 1.89
C GLN A 257 18.50 2.21 1.52
N LEU A 258 18.51 3.54 1.46
CA LEU A 258 17.35 4.36 1.09
C LEU A 258 17.68 5.04 -0.24
N LYS A 259 16.89 4.75 -1.28
CA LYS A 259 16.97 5.41 -2.57
C LYS A 259 15.72 6.26 -2.76
N LYS A 260 15.89 7.58 -2.88
CA LYS A 260 14.78 8.46 -3.26
C LYS A 260 14.39 8.14 -4.70
N VAL A 261 13.09 8.05 -4.95
CA VAL A 261 12.54 7.76 -6.28
C VAL A 261 11.93 9.05 -6.83
N SER A 262 12.28 9.39 -8.06
CA SER A 262 11.67 10.47 -8.85
C SER A 262 10.45 9.95 -9.61
N ASN A 263 9.65 10.87 -10.16
CA ASN A 263 8.53 10.54 -11.05
C ASN A 263 7.49 9.59 -10.42
N VAL A 264 7.18 9.82 -9.14
CA VAL A 264 6.13 9.11 -8.41
C VAL A 264 5.62 10.01 -7.27
N ASP A 265 4.31 10.10 -7.11
CA ASP A 265 3.67 10.74 -5.98
C ASP A 265 3.15 9.71 -4.97
N SER A 266 2.92 10.14 -3.73
CA SER A 266 2.35 9.28 -2.68
C SER A 266 0.94 8.77 -3.02
N ILE A 267 0.20 9.52 -3.84
CA ILE A 267 -1.13 9.13 -4.33
C ILE A 267 -1.02 7.94 -5.30
N ASP A 268 -0.02 7.93 -6.19
CA ASP A 268 0.16 6.83 -7.14
C ASP A 268 0.54 5.53 -6.42
N LEU A 269 1.31 5.62 -5.33
CA LEU A 269 1.58 4.47 -4.45
C LEU A 269 0.32 3.94 -3.76
N LEU A 270 -0.58 4.84 -3.34
CA LEU A 270 -1.87 4.44 -2.78
C LEU A 270 -2.70 3.69 -3.81
N GLU A 271 -2.72 4.16 -5.06
CA GLU A 271 -3.45 3.52 -6.14
C GLU A 271 -2.86 2.16 -6.51
N ALA A 272 -1.53 2.07 -6.66
CA ALA A 272 -0.85 0.81 -6.87
C ALA A 272 -1.14 -0.20 -5.74
N LYS A 273 -1.13 0.23 -4.47
CA LYS A 273 -1.50 -0.63 -3.33
C LYS A 273 -2.95 -1.09 -3.39
N ARG A 274 -3.88 -0.22 -3.80
CA ARG A 274 -5.29 -0.57 -3.97
C ARG A 274 -5.46 -1.66 -5.00
N GLN A 275 -4.80 -1.57 -6.14
CA GLN A 275 -4.87 -2.61 -7.17
C GLN A 275 -4.39 -3.98 -6.66
N PHE A 276 -3.25 -4.04 -5.97
CA PHE A 276 -2.78 -5.29 -5.36
C PHE A 276 -3.76 -5.83 -4.31
N THR A 277 -4.33 -4.93 -3.52
CA THR A 277 -5.32 -5.28 -2.48
C THR A 277 -6.60 -5.80 -3.13
N LEU A 278 -7.00 -5.24 -4.27
CA LEU A 278 -8.19 -5.67 -4.98
C LEU A 278 -8.01 -7.05 -5.59
N HIS A 279 -6.85 -7.34 -6.20
CA HIS A 279 -6.50 -8.69 -6.63
C HIS A 279 -6.57 -9.68 -5.45
N GLN A 280 -5.97 -9.32 -4.30
CA GLN A 280 -6.04 -10.14 -3.09
C GLN A 280 -7.48 -10.41 -2.66
N LEU A 281 -8.31 -9.38 -2.57
CA LEU A 281 -9.69 -9.47 -2.11
C LEU A 281 -10.55 -10.31 -3.07
N TYR A 282 -10.36 -10.17 -4.38
CA TYR A 282 -11.03 -11.03 -5.34
C TYR A 282 -10.62 -12.50 -5.15
N GLN A 283 -9.33 -12.79 -5.00
CA GLN A 283 -8.85 -14.16 -4.74
C GLN A 283 -9.47 -14.71 -3.46
N ASP A 284 -9.51 -13.91 -2.40
CA ASP A 284 -10.15 -14.28 -1.13
C ASP A 284 -11.63 -14.57 -1.31
N GLU A 285 -12.37 -13.71 -2.01
CA GLU A 285 -13.80 -13.90 -2.26
C GLU A 285 -14.08 -15.18 -3.07
N MET A 286 -13.34 -15.40 -4.16
CA MET A 286 -13.52 -16.59 -5.00
C MET A 286 -13.21 -17.88 -4.23
N LEU A 287 -12.17 -17.86 -3.39
CA LEU A 287 -11.74 -19.00 -2.59
C LEU A 287 -12.49 -19.15 -1.25
N GLY A 288 -13.42 -18.24 -0.92
CA GLY A 288 -14.18 -18.29 0.34
C GLY A 288 -13.35 -17.98 1.58
N ARG A 289 -12.40 -17.04 1.49
CA ARG A 289 -11.47 -16.68 2.55
C ARG A 289 -11.73 -15.25 3.04
N ASN A 290 -11.31 -14.97 4.27
CA ASN A 290 -11.30 -13.61 4.83
C ASN A 290 -9.87 -13.15 5.21
N GLY A 291 -8.86 -13.97 4.91
CA GLY A 291 -7.46 -13.64 5.18
C GLY A 291 -6.98 -13.87 6.61
N THR A 292 -7.79 -14.53 7.44
CA THR A 292 -7.39 -14.90 8.80
C THR A 292 -6.63 -16.23 8.84
N GLY A 293 -6.77 -17.07 7.80
CA GLY A 293 -6.31 -18.46 7.80
C GLY A 293 -7.20 -19.38 8.65
N VAL A 294 -8.39 -18.88 9.03
CA VAL A 294 -9.43 -19.56 9.81
C VAL A 294 -10.75 -19.40 9.05
N PRO A 295 -11.52 -20.48 8.85
CA PRO A 295 -12.77 -20.44 8.13
C PRO A 295 -13.80 -19.56 8.84
N SER A 296 -14.72 -19.01 8.07
CA SER A 296 -15.81 -18.17 8.55
C SER A 296 -17.11 -18.57 7.85
N ALA A 297 -18.20 -18.68 8.60
CA ALA A 297 -19.50 -19.05 8.05
C ALA A 297 -19.99 -18.10 6.95
N ASP A 298 -19.55 -16.84 7.01
CA ASP A 298 -19.92 -15.78 6.07
C ASP A 298 -19.18 -15.86 4.73
N PHE A 299 -18.09 -16.65 4.67
CA PHE A 299 -17.23 -16.76 3.49
C PHE A 299 -17.21 -18.20 2.99
N LYS A 300 -17.88 -18.44 1.87
CA LYS A 300 -17.90 -19.72 1.18
C LYS A 300 -17.25 -19.59 -0.20
N PRO A 301 -16.52 -20.61 -0.70
CA PRO A 301 -15.96 -20.58 -2.04
C PRO A 301 -17.06 -20.33 -3.08
N LYS A 302 -16.83 -19.39 -4.00
CA LYS A 302 -17.77 -19.06 -5.07
C LYS A 302 -17.51 -19.81 -6.38
N VAL A 303 -16.43 -20.61 -6.40
CA VAL A 303 -15.98 -21.32 -7.59
C VAL A 303 -15.73 -22.79 -7.29
N ASP A 304 -15.84 -23.63 -8.32
CA ASP A 304 -15.61 -25.07 -8.23
C ASP A 304 -14.13 -25.43 -7.98
N ALA A 305 -13.87 -26.71 -7.71
CA ALA A 305 -12.52 -27.21 -7.41
C ALA A 305 -11.50 -26.91 -8.55
N GLN A 306 -11.89 -27.11 -9.80
CA GLN A 306 -11.01 -26.86 -10.94
C GLN A 306 -10.60 -25.39 -11.02
N ARG A 307 -11.56 -24.48 -10.81
CA ARG A 307 -11.31 -23.05 -10.83
C ARG A 307 -10.51 -22.59 -9.61
N ARG A 308 -10.72 -23.22 -8.44
CA ARG A 308 -9.87 -22.98 -7.25
C ARG A 308 -8.41 -23.31 -7.54
N ASP A 309 -8.13 -24.45 -8.16
CA ASP A 309 -6.76 -24.85 -8.52
C ASP A 309 -6.11 -23.87 -9.50
N GLN A 310 -6.86 -23.40 -10.50
CA GLN A 310 -6.40 -22.37 -11.44
C GLN A 310 -6.06 -21.05 -10.72
N LEU A 311 -6.91 -20.60 -9.79
CA LEU A 311 -6.70 -19.40 -9.01
C LEU A 311 -5.44 -19.52 -8.14
N VAL A 312 -5.27 -20.62 -7.43
CA VAL A 312 -4.07 -20.91 -6.61
C VAL A 312 -2.81 -20.98 -7.48
N ALA A 313 -2.89 -21.55 -8.68
CA ALA A 313 -1.77 -21.60 -9.63
C ALA A 313 -1.46 -20.25 -10.30
N SER A 314 -2.43 -19.33 -10.33
CA SER A 314 -2.26 -17.96 -10.84
C SER A 314 -1.76 -16.97 -9.78
N THR A 315 -1.89 -17.33 -8.50
CA THR A 315 -1.59 -16.44 -7.39
C THR A 315 -0.07 -16.30 -7.16
N PRO A 316 0.45 -15.07 -6.97
CA PRO A 316 1.86 -14.85 -6.63
C PRO A 316 2.29 -15.54 -5.33
N LYS A 317 3.40 -16.28 -5.37
CA LYS A 317 3.98 -17.04 -4.26
C LYS A 317 5.31 -16.47 -3.81
N PHE A 318 5.58 -16.61 -2.52
CA PHE A 318 6.77 -16.07 -1.89
C PHE A 318 7.95 -17.04 -2.00
N GLN A 319 9.03 -16.60 -2.62
CA GLN A 319 10.30 -17.30 -2.63
C GLN A 319 11.38 -16.33 -2.16
N ARG A 320 12.07 -16.65 -1.07
CA ARG A 320 13.01 -15.72 -0.43
C ARG A 320 14.17 -15.32 -1.34
N LEU A 321 14.74 -16.28 -2.06
CA LEU A 321 15.95 -16.12 -2.87
C LEU A 321 15.66 -16.40 -4.36
N PRO A 322 16.38 -15.74 -5.28
CA PRO A 322 16.34 -16.05 -6.72
C PRO A 322 16.89 -17.46 -7.02
N PRO A 323 16.78 -17.94 -8.27
CA PRO A 323 16.07 -17.32 -9.40
C PRO A 323 14.56 -17.37 -9.23
N HIS A 324 13.88 -16.27 -9.55
CA HIS A 324 12.42 -16.25 -9.67
C HIS A 324 12.09 -16.66 -11.10
N THR A 325 11.61 -17.89 -11.26
CA THR A 325 11.46 -18.55 -12.57
C THR A 325 10.24 -18.08 -13.35
N THR A 326 9.27 -17.43 -12.69
CA THR A 326 8.04 -16.91 -13.29
C THR A 326 7.66 -15.59 -12.64
N ASP A 327 6.82 -14.80 -13.30
CA ASP A 327 6.20 -13.58 -12.77
C ASP A 327 5.18 -13.84 -11.63
N LYS A 328 5.00 -15.10 -11.22
CA LYS A 328 4.17 -15.50 -10.08
C LYS A 328 4.99 -15.83 -8.86
N VAL A 329 6.30 -15.56 -8.87
CA VAL A 329 7.18 -15.90 -7.76
C VAL A 329 8.06 -14.72 -7.41
N GLY A 330 8.18 -14.39 -6.12
CA GLY A 330 9.06 -13.31 -5.73
C GLY A 330 9.31 -13.20 -4.23
N ASN A 331 10.11 -12.22 -3.85
CA ASN A 331 10.36 -11.86 -2.46
C ASN A 331 9.87 -10.43 -2.16
N CYS A 332 10.17 -9.92 -0.96
CA CYS A 332 9.79 -8.57 -0.58
C CYS A 332 10.31 -7.51 -1.56
N ASN A 333 11.53 -7.68 -2.09
CA ASN A 333 12.07 -6.76 -3.10
C ASN A 333 11.28 -6.81 -4.41
N THR A 334 10.94 -8.00 -4.91
CA THR A 334 10.10 -8.14 -6.11
C THR A 334 8.72 -7.51 -5.88
N GLY A 335 8.09 -7.79 -4.75
CA GLY A 335 6.79 -7.21 -4.42
C GLY A 335 6.83 -5.69 -4.33
N ALA A 336 7.78 -5.12 -3.58
CA ALA A 336 7.93 -3.68 -3.43
C ALA A 336 8.28 -2.97 -4.76
N SER A 337 9.17 -3.56 -5.57
CA SER A 337 9.52 -3.01 -6.87
C SER A 337 8.39 -3.12 -7.90
N SER A 338 7.54 -4.15 -7.82
CA SER A 338 6.34 -4.27 -8.67
C SER A 338 5.31 -3.22 -8.32
N LEU A 339 5.07 -2.99 -7.02
CA LEU A 339 4.18 -1.92 -6.54
C LEU A 339 4.71 -0.54 -6.96
N LEU A 340 6.02 -0.30 -6.79
CA LEU A 340 6.65 0.95 -7.20
C LEU A 340 6.61 1.18 -8.70
N GLN A 341 6.88 0.14 -9.49
CA GLN A 341 6.80 0.22 -10.95
C GLN A 341 5.40 0.65 -11.37
N ARG A 342 4.35 0.00 -10.83
CA ARG A 342 2.97 0.38 -11.16
C ARG A 342 2.66 1.84 -10.82
N ALA A 343 3.14 2.32 -9.67
CA ALA A 343 2.97 3.72 -9.29
C ALA A 343 3.71 4.67 -10.26
N VAL A 344 4.90 4.32 -10.71
CA VAL A 344 5.65 5.09 -11.72
C VAL A 344 4.97 5.03 -13.08
N ASP A 345 4.42 3.89 -13.49
CA ASP A 345 3.66 3.74 -14.73
C ASP A 345 2.44 4.67 -14.71
N THR A 346 1.65 4.66 -13.61
CA THR A 346 0.51 5.57 -13.43
C THR A 346 0.93 7.04 -13.46
N TYR A 347 2.02 7.40 -12.79
CA TYR A 347 2.56 8.76 -12.83
C TYR A 347 2.97 9.17 -14.25
N THR A 348 3.66 8.27 -14.95
CA THR A 348 4.17 8.49 -16.30
C THR A 348 3.04 8.72 -17.29
N GLU A 349 2.02 7.85 -17.27
CA GLU A 349 0.81 7.96 -18.09
C GLU A 349 0.07 9.28 -17.81
N LYS A 350 -0.17 9.60 -16.53
CA LYS A 350 -0.85 10.84 -16.11
C LYS A 350 -0.15 12.11 -16.59
N ASN A 351 1.18 12.08 -16.68
CA ASN A 351 1.99 13.25 -17.03
C ASN A 351 2.50 13.21 -18.48
N ASN A 352 2.05 12.26 -19.31
CA ASN A 352 2.51 12.06 -20.69
C ASN A 352 4.05 11.98 -20.81
N LEU A 353 4.69 11.27 -19.88
CA LEU A 353 6.14 11.07 -19.87
C LEU A 353 6.52 9.76 -20.60
N PRO A 354 7.78 9.61 -21.04
CA PRO A 354 8.26 8.34 -21.58
C PRO A 354 8.24 7.22 -20.51
N PRO A 355 7.87 5.97 -20.87
CA PRO A 355 7.95 4.83 -19.97
C PRO A 355 9.35 4.65 -19.36
N GLU A 356 9.43 4.47 -18.05
CA GLU A 356 10.68 4.27 -17.33
C GLU A 356 10.64 2.97 -16.51
N LYS A 357 11.65 2.10 -16.69
CA LYS A 357 11.82 0.93 -15.83
C LYS A 357 12.47 1.32 -14.52
N VAL A 358 11.75 1.13 -13.42
CA VAL A 358 12.23 1.42 -12.07
C VAL A 358 13.33 0.45 -11.66
N THR A 359 14.55 0.97 -11.49
CA THR A 359 15.67 0.24 -10.88
C THR A 359 15.83 0.66 -9.43
N ALA A 360 14.95 0.15 -8.56
CA ALA A 360 14.83 0.69 -7.20
C ALA A 360 15.86 0.18 -6.19
N ALA A 361 16.44 -1.00 -6.40
CA ALA A 361 17.41 -1.55 -5.45
C ALA A 361 18.85 -1.46 -5.96
N SER A 362 19.79 -1.45 -5.01
CA SER A 362 21.21 -1.62 -5.29
C SER A 362 21.55 -3.03 -5.75
N ILE A 363 22.83 -3.25 -6.12
CA ILE A 363 23.42 -4.57 -6.40
C ILE A 363 23.13 -5.65 -5.34
N PHE A 364 22.66 -5.24 -4.15
CA PHE A 364 22.35 -6.11 -3.03
C PHE A 364 20.85 -6.45 -2.89
N GLY A 365 19.93 -5.76 -3.59
CA GLY A 365 18.48 -6.00 -3.51
C GLY A 365 17.99 -7.03 -4.51
N ILE A 366 18.30 -8.29 -4.23
CA ILE A 366 18.02 -9.36 -5.18
C ILE A 366 16.52 -9.54 -5.40
N GLY A 367 16.11 -9.60 -6.67
CA GLY A 367 14.71 -9.74 -7.11
C GLY A 367 14.01 -8.42 -7.43
N SER A 368 14.64 -7.26 -7.21
CA SER A 368 14.06 -5.93 -7.48
C SER A 368 13.97 -5.54 -8.97
N SER A 369 14.65 -6.27 -9.86
CA SER A 369 14.53 -6.13 -11.31
C SER A 369 13.42 -7.01 -11.91
N HIS A 370 12.90 -7.94 -11.11
CA HIS A 370 11.80 -8.82 -11.47
C HIS A 370 10.46 -8.16 -11.13
N ARG A 371 9.40 -8.55 -11.84
CA ARG A 371 8.05 -7.99 -11.66
C ARG A 371 7.06 -9.12 -11.49
N LEU A 372 6.16 -8.95 -10.51
CA LEU A 372 5.03 -9.85 -10.34
C LEU A 372 3.95 -9.53 -11.35
N ALA A 373 3.30 -10.56 -11.88
CA ALA A 373 2.04 -10.42 -12.59
C ALA A 373 0.94 -10.11 -11.57
N ILE A 374 0.39 -8.90 -11.67
CA ILE A 374 -0.77 -8.48 -10.89
C ILE A 374 -1.93 -8.36 -11.86
N TRP A 375 -2.99 -9.11 -11.57
CA TRP A 375 -4.21 -9.03 -12.33
C TRP A 375 -5.09 -7.91 -11.77
N ASP A 376 -5.72 -7.16 -12.67
CA ASP A 376 -6.71 -6.17 -12.32
C ASP A 376 -8.11 -6.74 -12.57
N PRO A 377 -8.91 -7.01 -11.52
CA PRO A 377 -10.26 -7.53 -11.70
C PRO A 377 -11.26 -6.51 -12.28
N LEU A 378 -10.92 -5.21 -12.32
CA LEU A 378 -11.81 -4.17 -12.85
C LEU A 378 -11.54 -3.85 -14.31
N ASP A 379 -10.34 -4.15 -14.80
CA ASP A 379 -10.05 -4.09 -16.23
C ASP A 379 -10.70 -5.29 -16.93
N GLY A 380 -12.01 -5.18 -17.15
CA GLY A 380 -12.84 -6.11 -17.90
C GLY A 380 -12.52 -6.21 -19.39
N SER A 381 -11.24 -6.16 -19.78
CA SER A 381 -10.79 -6.52 -21.13
C SER A 381 -10.26 -7.95 -21.15
N SER A 382 -11.18 -8.90 -21.15
CA SER A 382 -10.94 -10.15 -21.85
C SER A 382 -10.80 -9.83 -23.35
N SER A 383 -9.61 -9.47 -23.84
CA SER A 383 -9.20 -9.68 -25.24
C SER A 383 -7.74 -9.30 -25.47
N ASN A 384 -6.94 -10.28 -25.91
CA ASN A 384 -5.82 -10.13 -26.83
C ASN A 384 -4.86 -8.93 -26.65
N LYS A 385 -3.98 -8.99 -25.65
CA LYS A 385 -2.59 -8.57 -25.90
C LYS A 385 -1.74 -9.83 -26.03
N SER A 386 -1.53 -10.23 -27.28
CA SER A 386 -0.61 -11.29 -27.66
C SER A 386 0.75 -11.08 -27.00
N SER A 387 1.38 -12.18 -26.62
CA SER A 387 2.71 -12.33 -26.03
C SER A 387 3.89 -11.83 -26.89
N LYS A 388 3.70 -10.80 -27.73
CA LYS A 388 4.74 -10.28 -28.62
C LYS A 388 5.41 -8.99 -28.17
N ASP A 389 4.89 -8.30 -27.15
CA ASP A 389 5.53 -7.09 -26.61
C ASP A 389 5.85 -7.23 -25.11
N ARG A 390 6.75 -8.17 -24.77
CA ARG A 390 7.43 -8.20 -23.47
C ARG A 390 8.94 -8.22 -23.66
#